data_AF-A0A7Y4QD22-F1
#
_entry.id   AF-A0A7Y4QD22-F1
#
_cell.length_a   1.000
_cell.length_b   1.000
_cell.length_c   1.000
_cell.angle_alpha   90.00
_cell.angle_beta   90.00
_cell.angle_gamma   90.00
#
_symmetry.space_group_name_H-M   'P 1'
#
loop_
_entity.id
_entity.type
_entity.pdbx_description
1 polymer ?
#
loop_
_entity_poly.entity_id
_entity_poly.type
_entity_poly.pdbx_seq_one_letter_code
_entity_poly.pdbx_strand_id
1 'polypeptide(L)'
;MYKRFYWLSLFLLAGSFCQAQFTYKLDQTIKGEIEGKGLGLMWAGGLNAAQVNTMDINQDGLQDVVVFDRTANKVITYLAQGNALQYAPDYES
;
A
#
# COMPACT_ATOMS: atom_id res chain seq x y z
N MET A 1 15.01 50.80 -24.69
CA MET A 1 15.19 49.73 -23.67
C MET A 1 13.98 48.79 -23.53
N TYR A 2 12.74 49.25 -23.73
CA TYR A 2 11.51 48.45 -23.47
C TYR A 2 11.28 47.25 -24.40
N LYS A 3 11.70 47.30 -25.68
CA LYS A 3 11.54 46.18 -26.63
C LYS A 3 12.18 44.87 -26.14
N ARG A 4 13.29 44.95 -25.41
CA ARG A 4 13.98 43.78 -24.82
C ARG A 4 13.20 43.15 -23.67
N PHE A 5 12.39 43.93 -22.96
CA PHE A 5 11.58 43.44 -21.84
C PHE A 5 10.42 42.58 -22.33
N TYR A 6 9.77 42.94 -23.44
CA TYR A 6 8.69 42.14 -24.03
C TYR A 6 9.14 40.75 -24.48
N TRP A 7 10.33 40.63 -25.06
CA TRP A 7 10.89 39.33 -25.45
C TRP A 7 11.18 38.44 -24.25
N LEU A 8 11.66 39.02 -23.15
CA LEU A 8 11.89 38.30 -21.91
C LEU A 8 10.56 37.84 -21.29
N SER A 9 9.55 38.71 -21.25
CA SER A 9 8.21 38.35 -20.77
C SER A 9 7.57 37.25 -21.62
N LEU A 10 7.72 37.33 -22.95
CA LEU A 10 7.20 36.32 -23.89
C LEU A 10 7.88 34.96 -23.69
N PHE A 11 9.20 34.95 -23.48
CA PHE A 11 9.97 33.73 -23.21
C PHE A 11 9.57 33.06 -21.89
N LEU A 12 9.37 33.85 -20.83
CA LEU A 12 8.92 33.34 -19.52
C LEU A 12 7.49 32.78 -19.57
N LEU A 13 6.58 33.42 -20.31
CA LEU A 13 5.21 32.93 -20.51
C LEU A 13 5.17 31.61 -21.29
N ALA A 14 6.07 31.41 -22.26
CA ALA A 14 6.15 30.17 -23.03
C ALA A 14 6.55 28.96 -22.17
N GLY A 15 7.37 29.17 -21.13
CA GLY A 15 7.78 28.12 -20.21
C GLY A 15 6.64 27.54 -19.37
N SER A 16 5.63 28.35 -19.03
CA SER A 16 4.50 27.94 -18.18
C SER A 16 3.55 26.93 -18.83
N PHE A 17 3.60 26.77 -20.15
CA PHE A 17 2.78 25.82 -20.90
C PHE A 17 3.50 24.51 -21.25
N CYS A 18 4.77 24.36 -20.84
CA CYS A 18 5.51 23.13 -21.08
C CYS A 18 5.25 22.12 -19.96
N GLN A 19 4.31 21.20 -20.20
CA GLN A 19 4.09 20.04 -19.34
C GLN A 19 4.90 18.86 -19.89
N ALA A 20 6.14 18.70 -19.39
CA ALA A 20 7.05 17.62 -19.80
C ALA A 20 7.16 16.48 -18.77
N GLN A 21 6.53 16.61 -17.61
CA GLN A 21 6.59 15.61 -16.54
C GLN A 21 5.42 14.63 -16.69
N PHE A 22 5.73 13.35 -16.83
CA PHE A 22 4.74 12.28 -16.64
C PHE A 22 4.63 11.98 -15.14
N THR A 23 3.40 11.88 -14.63
CA THR A 23 3.16 11.46 -13.25
C THR A 23 2.73 10.00 -13.24
N TYR A 24 3.47 9.17 -12.50
CA TYR A 24 3.04 7.81 -12.21
C TYR A 24 1.90 7.85 -11.20
N LYS A 25 0.85 7.09 -11.47
CA LYS A 25 -0.18 6.76 -10.48
C LYS A 25 -0.09 5.28 -10.19
N LEU A 26 -0.08 4.93 -8.91
CA LEU A 26 -0.16 3.54 -8.50
C LEU A 26 -1.54 3.01 -8.88
N ASP A 27 -1.56 1.97 -9.69
CA ASP A 27 -2.79 1.24 -10.01
C ASP A 27 -2.93 0.05 -9.06
N GLN A 28 -3.87 0.16 -8.12
CA GLN A 28 -4.22 -0.93 -7.19
C GLN A 28 -5.56 -1.60 -7.57
N THR A 29 -6.04 -1.40 -8.80
CA THR A 29 -7.35 -1.91 -9.23
C THR A 29 -7.34 -3.39 -9.62
N ILE A 30 -6.17 -4.03 -9.65
CA ILE A 30 -6.04 -5.45 -9.98
C ILE A 30 -6.75 -6.28 -8.90
N LYS A 31 -7.89 -6.86 -9.29
CA LYS A 31 -8.66 -7.79 -8.47
C LYS A 31 -8.10 -9.20 -8.65
N GLY A 32 -7.55 -9.76 -7.58
CA GLY A 32 -7.27 -11.19 -7.52
C GLY A 32 -8.53 -11.91 -7.08
N GLU A 33 -8.99 -12.83 -7.92
CA GLU A 33 -10.17 -13.63 -7.67
C GLU A 33 -9.94 -15.07 -8.12
N ILE A 34 -10.57 -16.00 -7.42
CA ILE A 34 -10.67 -17.39 -7.85
C ILE A 34 -12.16 -17.67 -8.02
N GLU A 35 -12.56 -18.08 -9.23
CA GLU A 35 -13.96 -18.38 -9.56
C GLU A 35 -14.93 -17.21 -9.24
N GLY A 36 -14.50 -15.98 -9.46
CA GLY A 36 -15.28 -14.76 -9.17
C GLY A 36 -15.38 -14.40 -7.69
N LYS A 37 -14.65 -15.09 -6.80
CA LYS A 37 -14.52 -14.71 -5.39
C LYS A 37 -13.22 -13.94 -5.18
N GLY A 38 -13.34 -12.69 -4.74
CA GLY A 38 -12.18 -11.83 -4.43
C GLY A 38 -11.34 -12.36 -3.27
N LEU A 39 -10.03 -12.31 -3.42
CA LEU A 39 -9.05 -12.71 -2.42
C LEU A 39 -8.55 -11.49 -1.64
N GLY A 40 -9.01 -11.32 -0.40
CA GLY A 40 -8.64 -10.16 0.42
C GLY A 40 -7.14 -10.06 0.77
N LEU A 41 -6.45 -11.20 0.83
CA LEU A 41 -5.03 -11.29 1.24
C LEU A 41 -4.09 -11.66 0.08
N MET A 42 -4.53 -11.53 -1.18
CA MET A 42 -3.72 -11.89 -2.36
C MET A 42 -2.34 -11.21 -2.41
N TRP A 43 -2.24 -10.00 -1.87
CA TRP A 43 -1.02 -9.19 -1.84
C TRP A 43 -0.35 -9.17 -0.46
N ALA A 44 -0.78 -10.02 0.47
CA ALA A 44 -0.16 -10.12 1.81
C ALA A 44 1.26 -10.72 1.77
N GLY A 45 1.75 -11.10 0.58
CA GLY A 45 3.06 -11.71 0.39
C GLY A 45 3.06 -13.22 0.62
N GLY A 46 4.24 -13.83 0.48
CA GLY A 46 4.45 -15.25 0.75
C GLY A 46 5.03 -15.47 2.14
N LEU A 47 4.59 -16.53 2.81
CA LEU A 47 5.18 -17.03 4.05
C LEU A 47 6.15 -18.16 3.72
N ASN A 48 7.34 -18.13 4.32
CA ASN A 48 8.34 -19.18 4.12
C ASN A 48 8.43 -20.09 5.35
N ALA A 49 8.85 -19.54 6.50
CA ALA A 49 9.04 -20.31 7.73
C ALA A 49 8.11 -19.80 8.85
N ALA A 50 6.80 -19.81 8.57
CA ALA A 50 5.78 -19.27 9.46
C ALA A 50 5.58 -20.08 10.75
N GLN A 51 5.51 -19.36 11.86
CA GLN A 51 5.03 -19.82 13.16
C GLN A 51 3.77 -19.02 13.50
N VAL A 52 2.62 -19.70 13.56
CA VAL A 52 1.31 -19.05 13.73
C VAL A 52 0.86 -19.17 15.18
N ASN A 53 0.42 -18.07 15.77
CA ASN A 53 -0.15 -17.98 17.11
C ASN A 53 -1.40 -17.11 17.10
N THR A 54 -2.16 -17.13 18.20
CA THR A 54 -3.29 -16.23 18.42
C THR A 54 -3.07 -15.36 19.64
N MET A 55 -3.55 -14.13 19.59
CA MET A 55 -3.49 -13.15 20.66
C MET A 55 -4.58 -12.11 20.42
N ASP A 56 -5.22 -11.59 21.47
CA ASP A 56 -6.09 -10.41 21.35
C ASP A 56 -5.20 -9.16 21.32
N ILE A 57 -4.86 -8.66 20.13
CA ILE A 57 -3.85 -7.59 19.98
C ILE A 57 -4.50 -6.19 19.99
N ASN A 58 -5.78 -6.08 19.63
CA ASN A 58 -6.53 -4.81 19.64
C ASN A 58 -7.42 -4.63 20.89
N GLN A 59 -7.49 -5.62 21.78
CA GLN A 59 -8.26 -5.62 23.02
C GLN A 59 -9.77 -5.53 22.81
N ASP A 60 -10.29 -6.14 21.73
CA ASP A 60 -11.73 -6.21 21.47
C ASP A 60 -12.40 -7.48 22.03
N GLY A 61 -11.60 -8.37 22.65
CA GLY A 61 -12.05 -9.64 23.21
C GLY A 61 -12.10 -10.80 22.20
N LEU A 62 -11.70 -10.58 20.95
CA LEU A 62 -11.53 -11.61 19.93
C LEU A 62 -10.05 -12.03 19.83
N GLN A 63 -9.82 -13.28 19.41
CA GLN A 63 -8.46 -13.76 19.16
C GLN A 63 -8.04 -13.43 17.73
N ASP A 64 -7.02 -12.59 17.60
CA ASP A 64 -6.38 -12.24 16.34
C ASP A 64 -5.28 -13.25 15.98
N VAL A 65 -4.74 -13.16 14.76
CA VAL A 65 -3.67 -14.03 14.28
C VAL A 65 -2.34 -13.28 14.21
N VAL A 66 -1.32 -13.87 14.82
CA VAL A 66 0.05 -13.37 14.80
C VAL A 66 0.95 -14.43 14.15
N VAL A 67 1.64 -14.07 13.07
CA VAL A 67 2.54 -14.96 12.33
C VAL A 67 3.95 -14.44 12.46
N PHE A 68 4.87 -15.25 12.98
CA PHE A 68 6.30 -14.97 12.91
C PHE A 68 6.93 -15.77 11.77
N ASP A 69 7.35 -15.10 10.69
CA ASP A 69 8.16 -15.72 9.64
C ASP A 69 9.63 -15.64 10.03
N ARG A 70 10.20 -16.79 10.39
CA ARG A 70 11.59 -16.89 10.85
C ARG A 70 12.61 -16.55 9.77
N THR A 71 12.31 -16.80 8.50
CA THR A 71 13.24 -16.53 7.40
C THR A 71 13.32 -15.04 7.11
N ALA A 72 12.16 -14.35 7.13
CA ALA A 72 12.10 -12.90 6.97
C ALA A 72 12.43 -12.14 8.26
N ASN A 73 12.53 -12.84 9.40
CA ASN A 73 12.56 -12.26 10.74
C ASN A 73 11.47 -11.19 10.92
N LYS A 74 10.24 -11.52 10.48
CA LYS A 74 9.13 -10.58 10.42
C LYS A 74 7.94 -11.13 11.20
N VAL A 75 7.34 -10.28 12.04
CA VAL A 75 6.01 -10.53 12.61
C VAL A 75 4.97 -9.92 11.68
N ILE A 76 3.90 -10.66 11.42
CA ILE A 76 2.79 -10.28 10.55
C ILE A 76 1.51 -10.49 11.34
N THR A 77 0.70 -9.45 11.43
CA THR A 77 -0.49 -9.41 12.29
C THR A 77 -1.77 -9.29 11.48
N TYR A 78 -2.81 -10.01 11.88
CA TYR A 78 -4.13 -9.97 11.26
C TYR A 78 -5.23 -9.90 12.31
N LEU A 79 -6.09 -8.89 12.23
CA LEU A 79 -7.27 -8.78 13.09
C LEU A 79 -8.37 -9.74 12.65
N ALA A 80 -9.08 -10.32 13.60
CA ALA A 80 -10.27 -11.11 13.35
C ALA A 80 -11.46 -10.20 13.03
N GLN A 81 -12.09 -10.39 11.87
CA GLN A 81 -13.36 -9.76 11.51
C GLN A 81 -14.39 -10.82 11.12
N GLY A 82 -15.14 -11.31 12.11
CA GLY A 82 -16.08 -12.41 11.92
C GLY A 82 -15.37 -13.67 11.43
N ASN A 83 -15.66 -14.10 10.20
CA ASN A 83 -15.02 -15.27 9.58
C ASN A 83 -13.83 -14.89 8.66
N ALA A 84 -13.37 -13.64 8.70
CA ALA A 84 -12.27 -13.15 7.87
C ALA A 84 -11.11 -12.63 8.72
N LEU A 85 -9.92 -12.59 8.10
CA LEU A 85 -8.73 -11.98 8.66
C LEU A 85 -8.42 -10.71 7.88
N GLN A 86 -8.25 -9.60 8.59
CA GLN A 86 -7.83 -8.33 8.02
C GLN A 86 -6.36 -8.09 8.34
N TYR A 87 -5.53 -7.87 7.32
CA TYR A 87 -4.13 -7.52 7.54
C TYR A 87 -3.99 -6.22 8.34
N ALA A 88 -3.18 -6.24 9.39
CA ALA A 88 -3.10 -5.18 10.39
C ALA A 88 -1.64 -4.81 10.71
N PRO A 89 -0.93 -4.15 9.78
CA PRO A 89 0.50 -3.86 9.91
C PRO A 89 0.83 -2.89 11.06
N ASP A 90 -0.15 -2.14 11.57
CA ASP A 90 0.05 -1.18 12.67
C ASP A 90 0.46 -1.85 14.00
N TYR A 91 0.32 -3.17 14.10
CA TYR A 91 0.75 -3.99 15.24
C TYR A 91 2.07 -4.74 14.97
N GLU A 92 2.74 -4.50 13.83
CA GLU A 92 4.09 -4.97 13.53
C GLU A 92 5.11 -3.94 14.02
N SER A 93 6.00 -4.32 14.95
CA SER A 93 7.03 -3.44 15.53
C SER A 93 8.45 -3.84 15.12
#